data_AF-A0A7C6A759-F1
#
_entry.id   AF-A0A7C6A759-F1
#
_cell.length_a   1.000
_cell.length_b   1.000
_cell.length_c   1.000
_cell.angle_alpha   90.00
_cell.angle_beta   90.00
_cell.angle_gamma   90.00
#
_symmetry.space_group_name_H-M   'P 1'
#
loop_
_entity.id
_entity.type
_entity.pdbx_description
1 polymer ?
#
loop_
_entity_poly.entity_id
_entity_poly.type
_entity_poly.pdbx_seq_one_letter_code
_entity_poly.pdbx_strand_id
1 'polypeptide(L)'
;MSNVEIVNGNELVAEAAIAAGCRFYAGYPITPSSEIPEHLSKRMPEVGGVFMQFEDEIASVIAAVGASYAGYKSMTATSGPGLSLKQEGLGLACMMELPLVIVDVMRGGPSTGLPTRVSQSDYMQARWGTHGDHMIIALAPSTLIETYTETIRAFNLA
;
A
#
# COMPACT_ATOMS: atom_id res chain seq x y z
N MET A 1 33.51 5.55 -3.48
CA MET A 1 32.87 4.34 -4.02
C MET A 1 31.38 4.58 -3.97
N SER A 2 30.65 4.40 -5.06
CA SER A 2 29.18 4.40 -4.99
C SER A 2 28.76 3.19 -4.16
N ASN A 3 28.07 3.42 -3.03
CA ASN A 3 27.50 2.32 -2.25
C ASN A 3 26.40 1.66 -3.08
N VAL A 4 26.59 0.40 -3.43
CA VAL A 4 25.58 -0.44 -4.09
C VAL A 4 24.95 -1.30 -3.00
N GLU A 5 23.65 -1.14 -2.80
CA GLU A 5 22.88 -1.93 -1.85
C GLU A 5 22.06 -2.99 -2.59
N ILE A 6 22.00 -4.20 -2.01
CA ILE A 6 21.16 -5.30 -2.50
C ILE A 6 19.89 -5.28 -1.65
N VAL A 7 18.78 -4.93 -2.27
CA VAL A 7 17.48 -4.75 -1.61
C VAL A 7 16.37 -5.31 -2.49
N ASN A 8 15.26 -5.72 -1.88
CA ASN A 8 14.08 -6.17 -2.62
C ASN A 8 13.08 -5.02 -2.83
N GLY A 9 12.10 -5.23 -3.71
CA GLY A 9 11.09 -4.21 -4.03
C GLY A 9 10.20 -3.82 -2.84
N ASN A 10 9.84 -4.77 -1.98
CA ASN A 10 9.00 -4.54 -0.81
C ASN A 10 9.69 -3.65 0.23
N GLU A 11 10.98 -3.90 0.49
CA GLU A 11 11.82 -3.05 1.34
C GLU A 11 11.93 -1.64 0.77
N LEU A 12 12.10 -1.49 -0.54
CA LEU A 12 12.15 -0.18 -1.19
C LEU A 12 10.84 0.60 -1.05
N VAL A 13 9.68 -0.06 -1.17
CA VAL A 13 8.39 0.58 -0.90
C VAL A 13 8.32 1.08 0.54
N ALA A 14 8.74 0.26 1.51
CA ALA A 14 8.71 0.62 2.92
C ALA A 14 9.63 1.81 3.23
N GLU A 15 10.87 1.81 2.72
CA GLU A 15 11.80 2.93 2.86
C GLU A 15 11.31 4.20 2.17
N ALA A 16 10.78 4.07 0.96
CA ALA A 16 10.23 5.20 0.22
C ALA A 16 9.03 5.82 0.93
N ALA A 17 8.16 5.02 1.52
CA ALA A 17 7.03 5.50 2.31
C ALA A 17 7.49 6.31 3.52
N ILE A 18 8.48 5.81 4.26
CA ILE A 18 9.07 6.51 5.40
C ILE A 18 9.70 7.83 4.96
N ALA A 19 10.47 7.80 3.85
CA ALA A 19 11.12 8.96 3.25
C ALA A 19 10.10 10.01 2.80
N ALA A 20 8.94 9.58 2.29
CA ALA A 20 7.83 10.47 1.90
C ALA A 20 7.05 11.06 3.09
N GLY A 21 7.40 10.68 4.32
CA GLY A 21 6.78 11.17 5.54
C GLY A 21 5.63 10.31 6.08
N CYS A 22 5.47 9.07 5.60
CA CYS A 22 4.50 8.13 6.17
C CYS A 22 4.79 7.90 7.66
N ARG A 23 3.75 8.01 8.50
CA ARG A 23 3.84 7.80 9.95
C ARG A 23 2.75 6.89 10.50
N PHE A 24 1.94 6.30 9.63
CA PHE A 24 0.94 5.32 10.04
C PHE A 24 0.81 4.20 9.00
N TYR A 25 1.05 2.97 9.44
CA TYR A 25 0.78 1.78 8.65
C TYR A 25 -0.29 0.93 9.33
N ALA A 26 -1.30 0.53 8.57
CA ALA A 26 -2.27 -0.48 8.98
C ALA A 26 -2.40 -1.57 7.91
N GLY A 27 -2.33 -2.85 8.28
CA GLY A 27 -2.41 -3.93 7.30
C GLY A 27 -2.77 -5.28 7.88
N TYR A 28 -3.05 -6.22 6.98
CA TYR A 28 -3.26 -7.64 7.28
C TYR A 28 -2.22 -8.47 6.49
N PRO A 29 -1.61 -9.51 7.08
CA PRO A 29 -0.58 -10.29 6.40
C PRO A 29 -1.14 -11.05 5.16
N ILE A 30 -0.53 -10.83 4.00
CA ILE A 30 -0.87 -11.54 2.75
C ILE A 30 0.36 -11.64 1.85
N THR A 31 0.63 -12.84 1.30
CA THR A 31 1.68 -13.02 0.29
C THR A 31 1.26 -12.39 -1.04
N PRO A 32 2.13 -11.71 -1.79
CA PRO A 32 3.55 -11.44 -1.57
C PRO A 32 3.85 -10.03 -1.00
N SER A 33 2.94 -9.44 -0.23
CA SER A 33 3.15 -8.10 0.34
C SER A 33 3.72 -8.11 1.76
N SER A 34 3.85 -9.27 2.41
CA SER A 34 4.19 -9.42 3.84
C SER A 34 5.54 -8.84 4.26
N GLU A 35 6.51 -8.72 3.35
CA GLU A 35 7.80 -8.12 3.67
C GLU A 35 7.70 -6.61 3.90
N ILE A 36 6.70 -5.92 3.33
CA ILE A 36 6.42 -4.50 3.59
C ILE A 36 6.05 -4.27 5.07
N PRO A 37 4.98 -4.89 5.62
CA PRO A 37 4.66 -4.75 7.04
C PRO A 37 5.76 -5.28 7.94
N GLU A 38 6.45 -6.36 7.58
CA GLU A 38 7.56 -6.85 8.40
C GLU A 38 8.63 -5.78 8.57
N HIS A 39 9.03 -5.12 7.47
CA HIS A 39 10.03 -4.07 7.50
C HIS A 39 9.54 -2.82 8.24
N LEU A 40 8.31 -2.39 7.97
CA LEU A 40 7.70 -1.24 8.64
C LEU A 40 7.46 -1.47 10.13
N SER A 41 7.22 -2.70 10.57
CA SER A 41 7.07 -3.01 12.00
C SER A 41 8.33 -2.67 12.80
N LYS A 42 9.50 -2.80 12.18
CA LYS A 42 10.80 -2.46 12.77
C LYS A 42 11.08 -0.96 12.65
N ARG A 43 10.82 -0.39 11.47
CA ARG A 43 11.19 1.00 11.14
C ARG A 43 10.24 2.08 11.66
N MET A 44 8.95 1.81 11.81
CA MET A 44 7.96 2.82 12.24
C MET A 44 8.31 3.45 13.62
N PRO A 45 8.65 2.67 14.67
CA PRO A 45 9.05 3.24 15.96
C PRO A 45 10.27 4.17 15.86
N GLU A 46 11.22 3.89 14.97
CA GLU A 46 12.44 4.68 14.80
C GLU A 46 12.16 6.08 14.25
N VAL A 47 11.07 6.25 13.51
CA VAL A 47 10.67 7.52 12.90
C VAL A 47 9.48 8.18 13.61
N GLY A 48 9.10 7.67 14.79
CA GLY A 48 7.95 8.15 15.56
C GLY A 48 6.59 7.86 14.90
N GLY A 49 6.53 6.85 14.03
CA GLY A 49 5.30 6.38 13.41
C GLY A 49 4.65 5.24 14.18
N VAL A 50 3.47 4.85 13.72
CA VAL A 50 2.68 3.73 14.27
C VAL A 50 2.57 2.63 13.24
N PHE A 51 2.88 1.41 13.66
CA PHE A 51 2.59 0.18 12.92
C PHE A 51 1.48 -0.57 13.62
N MET A 52 0.46 -0.99 12.88
CA MET A 52 -0.62 -1.79 13.42
C MET A 52 -1.02 -2.92 12.46
N GLN A 53 -0.96 -4.16 12.96
CA GLN A 53 -1.55 -5.31 12.28
C GLN A 53 -3.00 -5.45 12.77
N PHE A 54 -3.92 -5.55 11.82
CA PHE A 54 -5.35 -5.73 12.09
C PHE A 54 -5.79 -7.17 11.83
N GLU A 55 -7.03 -7.45 12.20
CA GLU A 55 -7.72 -8.73 12.05
C GLU A 55 -8.03 -9.09 10.60
N ASP A 56 -8.23 -8.10 9.73
CA ASP A 56 -8.52 -8.27 8.31
C ASP A 56 -8.19 -7.01 7.47
N GLU A 57 -8.38 -7.13 6.16
CA GLU A 57 -8.15 -6.04 5.21
C GLU A 57 -9.14 -4.88 5.32
N ILE A 58 -10.35 -5.11 5.84
CA ILE A 58 -11.39 -4.09 6.01
C ILE A 58 -11.01 -3.18 7.19
N ALA A 59 -10.77 -3.76 8.36
CA ALA A 59 -10.35 -3.06 9.56
C ALA A 59 -9.05 -2.26 9.30
N SER A 60 -8.09 -2.85 8.60
CA SER A 60 -6.83 -2.13 8.28
C SER A 60 -7.01 -0.94 7.35
N VAL A 61 -7.88 -1.00 6.33
CA VAL A 61 -8.09 0.17 5.45
C VAL A 61 -8.85 1.27 6.17
N ILE A 62 -9.87 0.93 6.97
CA ILE A 62 -10.63 1.91 7.75
C ILE A 62 -9.73 2.60 8.78
N ALA A 63 -8.83 1.87 9.44
CA ALA A 63 -7.85 2.47 10.33
C ALA A 63 -6.87 3.40 9.60
N ALA A 64 -6.39 3.03 8.40
CA ALA A 64 -5.53 3.89 7.60
C ALA A 64 -6.25 5.18 7.16
N VAL A 65 -7.54 5.10 6.79
CA VAL A 65 -8.39 6.26 6.50
C VAL A 65 -8.56 7.14 7.74
N GLY A 66 -8.82 6.55 8.90
CA GLY A 66 -8.90 7.29 10.17
C GLY A 66 -7.61 8.01 10.53
N ALA A 67 -6.45 7.40 10.29
CA ALA A 67 -5.16 8.05 10.48
C ALA A 67 -4.92 9.21 9.51
N SER A 68 -5.37 9.06 8.25
CA SER A 68 -5.34 10.15 7.26
C SER A 68 -6.18 11.34 7.71
N TYR A 69 -7.41 11.07 8.18
CA TYR A 69 -8.29 12.10 8.74
C TYR A 69 -7.66 12.83 9.94
N ALA A 70 -6.85 12.13 10.75
CA ALA A 70 -6.11 12.72 11.86
C ALA A 70 -4.86 13.53 11.44
N GLY A 71 -4.57 13.63 10.14
CA GLY A 71 -3.48 14.43 9.59
C GLY A 71 -2.18 13.66 9.35
N TYR A 72 -2.17 12.33 9.48
CA TYR A 72 -0.99 11.51 9.18
C TYR A 72 -0.98 11.10 7.71
N LYS A 73 0.21 11.12 7.09
CA LYS A 73 0.42 10.31 5.87
C LYS A 73 0.33 8.84 6.26
N SER A 74 -0.70 8.16 5.76
CA SER A 74 -1.01 6.78 6.09
C SER A 74 -0.95 5.88 4.86
N MET A 75 -0.70 4.59 5.10
CA MET A 75 -0.69 3.58 4.05
C MET A 75 -1.16 2.21 4.52
N THR A 76 -1.46 1.36 3.54
CA THR A 76 -1.67 -0.08 3.71
C THR A 76 -1.02 -0.83 2.54
N ALA A 77 -0.62 -2.08 2.75
CA ALA A 77 -0.10 -2.95 1.69
C ALA A 77 -0.91 -4.26 1.64
N THR A 78 -1.14 -4.76 0.43
CA THR A 78 -2.00 -5.92 0.19
C THR A 78 -1.70 -6.58 -1.16
N SER A 79 -2.56 -7.51 -1.58
CA SER A 79 -2.60 -8.11 -2.93
C SER A 79 -4.07 -8.26 -3.37
N GLY A 80 -4.34 -8.69 -4.60
CA GLY A 80 -5.69 -8.74 -5.20
C GLY A 80 -6.88 -9.13 -4.29
N PRO A 81 -6.84 -10.25 -3.53
CA PRO A 81 -7.94 -10.59 -2.62
C PRO A 81 -8.19 -9.53 -1.55
N GLY A 82 -7.12 -9.00 -0.96
CA GLY A 82 -7.22 -7.96 0.04
C GLY A 82 -7.59 -6.60 -0.56
N LEU A 83 -7.10 -6.27 -1.76
CA LEU A 83 -7.56 -5.08 -2.50
C LEU A 83 -9.07 -5.14 -2.78
N SER A 84 -9.62 -6.33 -3.02
CA SER A 84 -11.07 -6.54 -3.17
C SER A 84 -11.84 -6.20 -1.89
N LEU A 85 -11.33 -6.59 -0.73
CA LEU A 85 -11.94 -6.28 0.57
C LEU A 85 -11.80 -4.80 0.95
N LYS A 86 -10.77 -4.11 0.45
CA LYS A 86 -10.52 -2.69 0.75
C LYS A 86 -11.38 -1.72 -0.07
N GLN A 87 -12.13 -2.17 -1.07
CA GLN A 87 -12.81 -1.28 -2.03
C GLN A 87 -13.80 -0.31 -1.38
N GLU A 88 -14.55 -0.74 -0.35
CA GLU A 88 -15.48 0.14 0.36
C GLU A 88 -14.72 1.24 1.12
N GLY A 89 -13.64 0.89 1.83
CA GLY A 89 -12.79 1.85 2.53
C GLY A 89 -12.06 2.81 1.58
N LEU A 90 -11.67 2.34 0.38
CA LEU A 90 -11.13 3.20 -0.67
C LEU A 90 -12.16 4.18 -1.21
N GLY A 91 -13.41 3.74 -1.40
CA GLY A 91 -14.53 4.61 -1.78
C GLY A 91 -14.79 5.68 -0.71
N LEU A 92 -14.73 5.31 0.57
CA LEU A 92 -14.82 6.25 1.68
C LEU A 92 -13.69 7.30 1.66
N ALA A 93 -12.44 6.88 1.41
CA ALA A 93 -11.31 7.80 1.29
C ALA A 93 -11.51 8.80 0.14
N CYS A 94 -12.00 8.32 -1.02
CA CYS A 94 -12.31 9.18 -2.17
C CYS A 94 -13.41 10.19 -1.85
N MET A 95 -14.52 9.74 -1.23
CA MET A 95 -15.64 10.59 -0.88
C MET A 95 -15.26 11.68 0.15
N MET A 96 -14.37 11.35 1.09
CA MET A 96 -13.90 12.30 2.10
C MET A 96 -12.68 13.12 1.67
N GLU A 97 -12.20 12.94 0.43
CA GLU A 97 -11.00 13.59 -0.10
C GLU A 97 -9.75 13.38 0.80
N LEU A 98 -9.61 12.18 1.35
CA LEU A 98 -8.53 11.85 2.28
C LEU A 98 -7.33 11.20 1.55
N PRO A 99 -6.11 11.72 1.75
CA PRO A 99 -4.89 11.12 1.21
C PRO A 99 -4.69 9.70 1.74
N LEU A 100 -4.59 8.70 0.86
CA LEU A 100 -4.30 7.32 1.25
C LEU A 100 -3.48 6.63 0.16
N VAL A 101 -2.37 6.00 0.56
CA VAL A 101 -1.57 5.15 -0.35
C VAL A 101 -1.85 3.68 -0.06
N ILE A 102 -2.30 2.95 -1.08
CA ILE A 102 -2.49 1.50 -1.05
C ILE A 102 -1.46 0.86 -1.97
N VAL A 103 -0.64 -0.04 -1.44
CA VAL A 103 0.30 -0.82 -2.25
C VAL A 103 -0.33 -2.17 -2.56
N ASP A 104 -0.63 -2.40 -3.84
CA ASP A 104 -1.08 -3.69 -4.35
C ASP A 104 0.10 -4.46 -4.95
N VAL A 105 0.63 -5.44 -4.21
CA VAL A 105 1.67 -6.34 -4.72
C VAL A 105 0.98 -7.46 -5.49
N MET A 106 0.77 -7.21 -6.78
CA MET A 106 -0.05 -8.05 -7.66
C MET A 106 0.46 -9.49 -7.76
N ARG A 107 -0.46 -10.46 -7.64
CA ARG A 107 -0.18 -11.90 -7.73
C ARG A 107 -1.19 -12.60 -8.63
N GLY A 108 -0.95 -13.87 -8.98
CA GLY A 108 -1.85 -14.64 -9.82
C GLY A 108 -3.26 -14.75 -9.21
N GLY A 109 -4.27 -14.28 -9.93
CA GLY A 109 -5.69 -14.45 -9.62
C GLY A 109 -6.39 -15.42 -10.61
N PRO A 110 -7.74 -15.48 -10.62
CA PRO A 110 -8.68 -14.79 -9.73
C PRO A 110 -8.85 -15.49 -8.38
N SER A 111 -9.58 -14.87 -7.45
CA SER A 111 -9.79 -15.38 -6.08
C SER A 111 -8.45 -15.66 -5.38
N THR A 112 -8.30 -16.78 -4.67
CA THR A 112 -7.01 -17.18 -4.06
C THR A 112 -5.88 -17.22 -5.10
N GLY A 113 -6.20 -17.70 -6.31
CA GLY A 113 -5.30 -17.79 -7.45
C GLY A 113 -4.01 -18.55 -7.15
N LEU A 114 -2.88 -17.97 -7.52
CA LEU A 114 -1.54 -18.53 -7.34
C LEU A 114 -0.72 -17.57 -6.45
N PRO A 115 -0.77 -17.74 -5.11
CA PRO A 115 -0.19 -16.78 -4.16
C PRO A 115 1.29 -16.47 -4.36
N THR A 116 2.05 -17.40 -4.95
CA THR A 116 3.50 -17.30 -5.17
C THR A 116 3.88 -17.02 -6.63
N ARG A 117 2.89 -16.78 -7.51
CA ARG A 117 3.13 -16.45 -8.92
C ARG A 117 2.74 -15.00 -9.20
N VAL A 118 3.51 -14.37 -10.07
CA VAL A 118 3.32 -12.97 -10.48
C VAL A 118 2.18 -12.84 -11.49
N SER A 119 1.51 -11.70 -11.48
CA SER A 119 0.49 -11.30 -12.46
C SER A 119 0.43 -9.77 -12.52
N GLN A 120 -0.21 -9.24 -13.56
CA GLN A 120 -0.56 -7.83 -13.71
C GLN A 120 -2.08 -7.65 -13.93
N SER A 121 -2.88 -8.60 -13.42
CA SER A 121 -4.33 -8.69 -13.66
C SER A 121 -5.19 -7.68 -12.91
N ASP A 122 -4.66 -7.08 -11.86
CA ASP A 122 -5.44 -6.28 -10.90
C ASP A 122 -5.50 -4.78 -11.30
N TYR A 123 -4.90 -4.41 -12.45
CA TYR A 123 -4.85 -3.02 -12.94
C TYR A 123 -6.23 -2.37 -13.04
N MET A 124 -7.23 -3.11 -13.56
CA MET A 124 -8.59 -2.59 -13.67
C MET A 124 -9.21 -2.36 -12.29
N GLN A 125 -8.97 -3.26 -11.34
CA GLN A 125 -9.48 -3.14 -9.97
C GLN A 125 -8.81 -2.00 -9.21
N ALA A 126 -7.51 -1.77 -9.41
CA ALA A 126 -6.80 -0.66 -8.79
C ALA A 126 -7.34 0.72 -9.24
N ARG A 127 -7.87 0.83 -10.47
CA ARG A 127 -8.37 2.10 -11.01
C ARG A 127 -9.89 2.29 -10.95
N TRP A 128 -10.67 1.21 -11.03
CA TRP A 128 -12.13 1.26 -11.15
C TRP A 128 -12.85 0.29 -10.19
N GLY A 129 -12.18 -0.17 -9.13
CA GLY A 129 -12.69 -1.25 -8.28
C GLY A 129 -13.82 -0.87 -7.35
N THR A 130 -13.92 0.40 -6.92
CA THR A 130 -14.97 0.84 -5.98
C THR A 130 -16.20 1.35 -6.73
N HIS A 131 -17.34 1.40 -6.04
CA HIS A 131 -18.61 1.77 -6.65
C HIS A 131 -18.79 3.30 -6.70
N GLY A 132 -19.66 3.77 -7.60
CA GLY A 132 -19.92 5.19 -7.82
C GLY A 132 -18.85 5.89 -8.66
N ASP A 133 -19.08 7.16 -9.00
CA ASP A 133 -18.11 7.96 -9.74
C ASP A 133 -17.02 8.46 -8.80
N HIS A 134 -15.77 8.14 -9.11
CA HIS A 134 -14.61 8.47 -8.28
C HIS A 134 -13.36 8.59 -9.15
N MET A 135 -12.32 9.22 -8.60
CA MET A 135 -11.03 9.39 -9.27
C MET A 135 -9.94 8.76 -8.41
N ILE A 136 -9.32 7.69 -8.91
CA ILE A 136 -8.14 7.08 -8.29
C ILE A 136 -6.92 7.28 -9.20
N ILE A 137 -5.81 7.65 -8.58
CA ILE A 137 -4.49 7.69 -9.21
C ILE A 137 -3.86 6.30 -9.06
N ALA A 138 -3.72 5.58 -10.17
CA ALA A 138 -3.03 4.29 -10.22
C ALA A 138 -1.65 4.43 -10.88
N LEU A 139 -0.59 4.05 -10.16
CA LEU A 139 0.80 4.05 -10.61
C LEU A 139 1.30 2.59 -10.72
N ALA A 140 2.15 2.30 -11.69
CA ALA A 140 2.68 0.95 -11.92
C ALA A 140 4.20 1.02 -12.18
N PRO A 141 5.05 0.85 -11.15
CA PRO A 141 6.49 0.85 -11.32
C PRO A 141 6.95 -0.41 -12.07
N SER A 142 7.99 -0.28 -12.90
CA SER A 142 8.56 -1.37 -13.70
C SER A 142 9.92 -1.87 -13.23
N THR A 143 10.63 -1.07 -12.41
CA THR A 143 11.96 -1.38 -11.90
C THR A 143 12.07 -1.07 -10.41
N LEU A 144 13.10 -1.59 -9.73
CA LEU A 144 13.35 -1.29 -8.31
C LEU A 144 13.51 0.22 -8.04
N ILE A 145 14.21 0.94 -8.93
CA ILE A 145 14.39 2.39 -8.81
C ILE A 145 13.05 3.09 -8.95
N GLU A 146 12.24 2.69 -9.93
CA GLU A 146 10.90 3.23 -10.10
C GLU A 146 10.00 2.90 -8.91
N THR A 147 10.10 1.72 -8.31
CA THR A 147 9.34 1.37 -7.10
C THR A 147 9.59 2.38 -5.99
N TYR A 148 10.84 2.79 -5.77
CA TYR A 148 11.17 3.80 -4.78
C TYR A 148 10.60 5.18 -5.17
N THR A 149 10.86 5.64 -6.39
CA THR A 149 10.47 6.99 -6.82
C THR A 149 8.96 7.15 -6.99
N GLU A 150 8.26 6.14 -7.52
CA GLU A 150 6.81 6.15 -7.69
C GLU A 150 6.09 6.00 -6.34
N THR A 151 6.67 5.31 -5.35
CA THR A 151 6.11 5.31 -3.99
C THR A 151 6.15 6.71 -3.39
N ILE A 152 7.27 7.43 -3.49
CA ILE A 152 7.35 8.83 -3.04
C ILE A 152 6.34 9.71 -3.80
N ARG A 153 6.25 9.53 -5.12
CA ARG A 153 5.30 10.26 -5.95
C ARG A 153 3.86 9.98 -5.55
N ALA A 154 3.50 8.74 -5.21
CA ALA A 154 2.17 8.38 -4.73
C ALA A 154 1.77 9.20 -3.49
N PHE A 155 2.67 9.31 -2.50
CA PHE A 155 2.45 10.11 -1.28
C PHE A 155 2.43 11.63 -1.49
N ASN A 156 2.87 12.13 -2.64
CA ASN A 156 2.81 13.55 -2.98
C ASN A 156 1.60 13.86 -3.88
N LEU A 157 1.05 12.85 -4.55
CA LEU A 157 -0.18 12.96 -5.35
C LEU A 157 -1.43 12.72 -4.52
N ALA A 158 -1.35 11.86 -3.50
CA ALA A 158 -2.38 11.65 -2.49
C ALA A 158 -2.46 12.86 -1.56
#